data_AF-A0A373CYX4-F1
#
_entry.id   AF-A0A373CYX4-F1
#
_cell.length_a   1.000
_cell.length_b   1.000
_cell.length_c   1.000
_cell.angle_alpha   90.00
_cell.angle_beta   90.00
_cell.angle_gamma   90.00
#
_symmetry.space_group_name_H-M   'P 1'
#
loop_
_entity.id
_entity.type
_entity.pdbx_description
1 polymer ?
#
loop_
_entity_poly.entity_id
_entity_poly.type
_entity_poly.pdbx_seq_one_letter_code
_entity_poly.pdbx_strand_id
1 'polypeptide(L)'
;MGLIEVDDNGKWRLKGVEWKQIAPGAVITKKIWEKLYGALWKLKDYENTRVDPDGIRQLNAETQEQARQMLERVARLSDEIERMKGEERQQWIPVAERLPEPETYILVSLDNYTLPDIAIYRVDDDGSGAFYVGALDCTYLSVGFYVNAWMSLPKPYRAEMEEN
;
A
#
# COMPACT_ATOMS: atom_id res chain seq x y z
N MET A 1 -25.83 11.30 -3.16
CA MET A 1 -27.06 11.55 -2.37
C MET A 1 -28.22 10.73 -2.93
N GLY A 2 -28.77 9.79 -2.16
CA GLY A 2 -29.90 8.94 -2.59
C GLY A 2 -31.22 9.70 -2.72
N LEU A 3 -32.07 9.28 -3.66
CA LEU A 3 -33.40 9.84 -3.97
C LEU A 3 -34.44 9.51 -2.90
N ILE A 4 -34.33 8.34 -2.27
CA ILE A 4 -35.30 7.82 -1.32
C ILE A 4 -34.85 7.98 0.13
N GLU A 5 -35.83 8.06 1.04
CA GLU A 5 -35.67 7.80 2.46
C GLU A 5 -36.55 6.62 2.86
N VAL A 6 -36.11 5.86 3.86
CA VAL A 6 -36.78 4.67 4.38
C VAL A 6 -37.01 4.93 5.87
N ASP A 7 -38.22 4.71 6.36
CA ASP A 7 -38.54 4.82 7.78
C ASP A 7 -38.17 3.54 8.56
N ASP A 8 -38.28 3.60 9.89
CA ASP A 8 -37.95 2.47 10.79
C ASP A 8 -38.82 1.23 10.54
N ASN A 9 -39.95 1.39 9.84
CA ASN A 9 -40.85 0.30 9.45
C ASN A 9 -40.53 -0.26 8.04
N GLY A 10 -39.45 0.19 7.40
CA GLY A 10 -39.04 -0.24 6.05
C GLY A 10 -39.84 0.40 4.92
N LYS A 11 -40.73 1.36 5.21
CA LYS A 11 -41.50 2.05 4.18
C LYS A 11 -40.64 3.14 3.54
N TRP A 12 -40.54 3.09 2.22
CA TRP A 12 -39.76 4.05 1.45
C TRP A 12 -40.64 5.17 0.87
N ARG A 13 -40.04 6.34 0.64
CA ARG A 13 -40.64 7.46 -0.11
C ARG A 13 -39.56 8.35 -0.74
N LEU A 14 -39.95 9.18 -1.71
CA LEU A 14 -39.06 10.20 -2.26
C LEU A 14 -38.74 11.25 -1.16
N LYS A 15 -37.48 11.64 -1.02
CA LYS A 15 -37.06 12.53 0.07
C LYS A 15 -37.88 13.81 0.17
N GLY A 16 -38.56 13.95 1.30
CA GLY A 16 -39.47 15.05 1.62
C GLY A 16 -40.67 15.19 0.67
N VAL A 17 -41.16 14.08 0.13
CA VAL A 17 -42.51 13.96 -0.45
C VAL A 17 -43.26 12.90 0.36
N GLU A 18 -44.31 13.31 1.06
CA GLU A 18 -45.18 12.40 1.79
C GLU A 18 -46.11 11.67 0.82
N TRP A 19 -46.40 10.39 1.07
CA TRP A 19 -47.34 9.62 0.25
C TRP A 19 -48.73 10.26 0.17
N LYS A 20 -49.17 10.93 1.24
CA LYS A 20 -50.44 11.68 1.26
C LYS A 20 -50.47 12.83 0.26
N GLN A 21 -49.33 13.41 -0.10
CA GLN A 21 -49.22 14.55 -1.03
C GLN A 21 -49.32 14.14 -2.50
N ILE A 22 -49.19 12.85 -2.79
CA ILE A 22 -49.27 12.27 -4.14
C ILE A 22 -50.33 11.15 -4.22
N ALA A 23 -51.23 11.10 -3.24
CA ALA A 23 -52.35 10.16 -3.23
C ALA A 23 -53.36 10.51 -4.34
N PRO A 24 -54.14 9.53 -4.84
CA PRO A 24 -55.22 9.80 -5.79
C PRO A 24 -56.15 10.92 -5.27
N GLY A 25 -56.39 11.94 -6.10
CA GLY A 25 -57.20 13.11 -5.74
C GLY A 25 -56.45 14.23 -5.02
N ALA A 26 -55.18 14.05 -4.64
CA ALA A 26 -54.36 15.11 -4.06
C ALA A 26 -53.89 16.11 -5.14
N VAL A 27 -53.97 17.41 -4.84
CA VAL A 27 -53.45 18.46 -5.72
C VAL A 27 -51.93 18.56 -5.56
N ILE A 28 -51.20 18.28 -6.64
CA ILE A 28 -49.74 18.40 -6.66
C ILE A 28 -49.35 19.89 -6.58
N THR A 29 -48.73 20.28 -5.48
CA THR A 29 -48.21 21.65 -5.32
C THR A 29 -46.92 21.84 -6.14
N LYS A 30 -46.59 23.10 -6.49
CA LYS A 30 -45.34 23.43 -7.21
C LYS A 30 -44.09 22.84 -6.55
N LYS A 31 -44.00 22.92 -5.23
CA LYS A 31 -42.89 22.35 -4.44
C LYS A 31 -42.76 20.83 -4.62
N ILE A 32 -43.89 20.12 -4.68
CA ILE A 32 -43.91 18.67 -4.89
C ILE A 32 -43.56 18.33 -6.34
N TRP A 33 -44.10 19.09 -7.29
CA TRP A 33 -43.77 18.96 -8.71
C TRP A 33 -42.27 19.11 -8.97
N GLU A 34 -41.61 20.13 -8.38
CA GLU A 34 -40.16 20.34 -8.52
C GLU A 34 -39.35 19.14 -7.99
N LYS A 35 -39.81 18.50 -6.91
CA LYS A 35 -39.17 17.29 -6.38
C LYS A 35 -39.36 16.08 -7.28
N LEU A 36 -40.57 15.86 -7.80
CA LEU A 36 -40.86 14.78 -8.74
C LEU A 36 -40.06 14.97 -10.04
N TYR A 37 -40.06 16.19 -10.59
CA TYR A 37 -39.27 16.56 -11.75
C TYR A 37 -37.78 16.33 -11.52
N GLY A 38 -37.23 16.78 -10.38
CA GLY A 38 -35.82 16.56 -10.04
C GLY A 38 -35.45 15.07 -9.89
N ALA A 39 -36.38 14.23 -9.41
CA ALA A 39 -36.18 12.79 -9.36
C ALA A 39 -36.16 12.16 -10.76
N LEU A 40 -37.13 12.49 -11.61
CA LEU A 40 -37.19 12.05 -13.00
C LEU A 40 -35.96 12.52 -13.80
N TRP A 41 -35.52 13.75 -13.58
CA TRP A 41 -34.32 14.30 -14.24
C TRP A 41 -33.07 13.48 -13.93
N LYS A 42 -32.91 13.00 -12.70
CA LYS A 42 -31.78 12.12 -12.33
C LYS A 42 -31.91 10.72 -12.90
N LEU A 43 -33.14 10.23 -13.10
CA LEU A 43 -33.41 8.93 -13.71
C LEU A 43 -33.27 8.97 -15.24
N LYS A 44 -33.43 10.13 -15.88
CA LYS A 44 -33.25 10.31 -17.33
C LYS A 44 -31.90 9.77 -17.81
N ASP A 45 -30.83 9.99 -17.05
CA ASP A 45 -29.50 9.52 -17.44
C ASP A 45 -29.37 7.99 -17.35
N TYR A 46 -30.17 7.33 -16.50
CA TYR A 46 -30.24 5.87 -16.40
C TYR A 46 -30.92 5.22 -17.61
N GLU A 47 -31.89 5.88 -18.26
CA GLU A 47 -32.53 5.29 -19.46
C GLU A 47 -31.53 5.16 -20.63
N ASN A 48 -30.54 6.04 -20.70
CA ASN A 48 -29.55 6.06 -21.78
C ASN A 48 -28.41 5.06 -21.60
N THR A 49 -28.23 4.48 -20.40
CA THR A 49 -27.17 3.49 -20.16
C THR A 49 -27.51 2.13 -20.75
N ARG A 50 -28.80 1.83 -21.03
CA ARG A 50 -29.29 0.50 -21.45
C ARG A 50 -28.90 -0.66 -20.51
N VAL A 51 -28.45 -0.36 -19.30
CA VAL A 51 -28.11 -1.35 -18.28
C VAL A 51 -29.18 -1.27 -17.20
N ASP A 52 -29.85 -2.38 -16.95
CA ASP A 52 -30.83 -2.49 -15.88
C ASP A 52 -30.13 -2.61 -14.49
N PRO A 53 -30.87 -2.45 -13.39
CA PRO A 53 -30.30 -2.51 -12.04
C PRO A 53 -29.58 -3.82 -11.71
N ASP A 54 -30.01 -4.97 -12.25
CA ASP A 54 -29.36 -6.25 -12.00
C ASP A 54 -28.05 -6.34 -12.80
N GLY A 55 -28.00 -5.81 -14.02
CA GLY A 55 -26.76 -5.63 -14.77
C GLY A 55 -25.71 -4.76 -14.04
N ILE A 56 -26.14 -3.68 -13.38
CA ILE A 56 -25.24 -2.84 -12.55
C ILE A 56 -24.74 -3.61 -11.33
N ARG A 57 -25.60 -4.39 -10.67
CA ARG A 57 -25.21 -5.23 -9.52
C ARG A 57 -24.17 -6.26 -9.92
N GLN A 58 -24.37 -6.92 -11.06
CA GLN A 58 -23.43 -7.90 -11.58
C GLN A 58 -22.08 -7.25 -11.90
N LEU A 59 -22.08 -6.13 -12.63
CA LEU A 59 -20.84 -5.41 -12.95
C LEU A 59 -20.07 -4.99 -11.69
N ASN A 60 -20.79 -4.50 -10.66
CA ASN A 60 -20.19 -4.16 -9.38
C ASN A 60 -19.61 -5.38 -8.67
N ALA A 61 -20.30 -6.52 -8.69
CA ALA A 61 -19.80 -7.76 -8.09
C ALA A 61 -18.54 -8.27 -8.81
N GLU A 62 -18.54 -8.26 -10.15
CA GLU A 62 -17.38 -8.62 -10.97
C GLU A 62 -16.20 -7.68 -10.72
N THR A 63 -16.46 -6.37 -10.66
CA THR A 63 -15.42 -5.37 -10.37
C THR A 63 -14.83 -5.56 -8.97
N GLN A 64 -15.67 -5.85 -7.96
CA GLN A 64 -15.22 -6.13 -6.59
C GLN A 64 -14.39 -7.41 -6.52
N GLU A 65 -14.79 -8.45 -7.25
CA GLU A 65 -14.06 -9.71 -7.30
C GLU A 65 -12.70 -9.53 -7.97
N GLN A 66 -12.65 -8.81 -9.10
CA GLN A 66 -11.38 -8.46 -9.75
C GLN A 66 -10.47 -7.64 -8.82
N ALA A 67 -11.03 -6.66 -8.09
CA ALA A 67 -10.26 -5.87 -7.13
C ALA A 67 -9.68 -6.74 -6.00
N ARG A 68 -10.44 -7.72 -5.48
CA ARG A 68 -9.95 -8.68 -4.49
C ARG A 68 -8.81 -9.53 -5.03
N GLN A 69 -8.96 -10.08 -6.24
CA GLN A 69 -7.91 -10.87 -6.88
C GLN A 69 -6.64 -10.05 -7.12
N MET A 70 -6.76 -8.78 -7.47
CA MET A 70 -5.60 -7.89 -7.60
C MET A 70 -4.92 -7.67 -6.24
N LEU A 71 -5.68 -7.40 -5.18
CA LEU A 71 -5.13 -7.22 -3.83
C LEU A 71 -4.40 -8.46 -3.33
N GLU A 72 -4.95 -9.66 -3.56
CA GLU A 72 -4.30 -10.92 -3.21
C GLU A 72 -2.98 -11.11 -3.97
N ARG A 73 -2.96 -10.80 -5.26
CA ARG A 73 -1.72 -10.85 -6.06
C ARG A 73 -0.67 -9.86 -5.55
N VAL A 74 -1.08 -8.65 -5.16
CA VAL A 74 -0.17 -7.65 -4.59
C VAL A 74 0.39 -8.14 -3.25
N ALA A 75 -0.45 -8.68 -2.36
CA ALA A 75 0.01 -9.25 -1.09
C ALA A 75 1.05 -10.35 -1.31
N ARG A 76 0.77 -11.30 -2.21
CA ARG A 76 1.72 -12.38 -2.55
C ARG A 76 3.04 -11.86 -3.12
N LEU A 77 2.99 -10.86 -3.99
CA LEU A 77 4.21 -10.24 -4.55
C LEU A 77 5.00 -9.48 -3.48
N SER A 78 4.31 -8.81 -2.56
CA SER A 78 4.96 -8.14 -1.43
C SER A 78 5.69 -9.15 -0.53
N ASP A 79 5.06 -10.26 -0.16
CA ASP A 79 5.68 -11.32 0.63
C ASP A 79 6.90 -11.91 -0.09
N GLU A 80 6.81 -12.12 -1.41
CA GLU A 80 7.91 -12.60 -2.23
C GLU A 80 9.08 -11.61 -2.28
N ILE A 81 8.79 -10.31 -2.43
CA ILE A 81 9.81 -9.25 -2.39
C ILE A 81 10.49 -9.21 -1.02
N GLU A 82 9.75 -9.36 0.07
CA GLU A 82 10.34 -9.41 1.41
C GLU A 82 11.25 -10.62 1.59
N ARG A 83 10.86 -11.78 1.05
CA ARG A 83 11.69 -13.00 1.09
C ARG A 83 12.97 -12.84 0.26
N MET A 84 12.86 -12.35 -0.98
CA MET A 84 14.02 -12.05 -1.84
C MET A 84 14.95 -11.02 -1.19
N LYS A 85 14.42 -9.94 -0.59
CA LYS A 85 15.23 -8.99 0.16
C LYS A 85 15.91 -9.64 1.36
N GLY A 86 15.26 -10.60 2.02
CA GLY A 86 15.87 -11.40 3.09
C GLY A 86 17.06 -12.23 2.60
N GLU A 87 16.94 -12.84 1.42
CA GLU A 87 18.01 -13.61 0.77
C GLU A 87 19.16 -12.72 0.30
N GLU A 88 18.87 -11.57 -0.32
CA GLU A 88 19.88 -10.57 -0.71
C GLU A 88 20.68 -10.07 0.50
N ARG A 89 20.03 -9.87 1.66
CA ARG A 89 20.71 -9.51 2.91
C ARG A 89 21.70 -10.57 3.39
N GLN A 90 21.61 -11.81 2.89
CA GLN A 90 22.49 -12.92 3.25
C GLN A 90 23.61 -13.15 2.22
N GLN A 91 23.64 -12.40 1.11
CA GLN A 91 24.65 -12.55 0.06
C GLN A 91 25.74 -11.48 0.17
N TRP A 92 26.98 -11.89 -0.08
CA TRP A 92 28.12 -11.00 -0.20
C TRP A 92 28.10 -10.28 -1.54
N ILE A 93 28.22 -8.95 -1.48
CA ILE A 93 28.23 -8.05 -2.63
C ILE A 93 29.64 -7.48 -2.75
N PRO A 94 30.38 -7.76 -3.85
CA PRO A 94 31.69 -7.16 -4.07
C PRO A 94 31.61 -5.63 -4.13
N VAL A 95 32.57 -4.95 -3.49
CA VAL A 95 32.62 -3.47 -3.52
C VAL A 95 32.78 -2.90 -4.94
N ALA A 96 33.38 -3.68 -5.84
CA ALA A 96 33.54 -3.34 -7.25
C ALA A 96 32.22 -3.41 -8.05
N GLU A 97 31.23 -4.17 -7.56
CA GLU A 97 29.91 -4.29 -8.20
C GLU A 97 28.97 -3.18 -7.72
N ARG A 98 28.86 -3.02 -6.39
CA ARG A 98 27.96 -2.05 -5.78
C ARG A 98 28.48 -1.64 -4.41
N LEU A 99 28.40 -0.35 -4.10
CA LEU A 99 28.69 0.17 -2.75
C LEU A 99 27.43 0.10 -1.87
N PRO A 100 27.59 -0.07 -0.55
CA PRO A 100 26.47 -0.08 0.39
C PRO A 100 25.78 1.27 0.50
N GLU A 101 24.55 1.24 1.02
CA GLU A 101 23.84 2.47 1.40
C GLU A 101 24.62 3.20 2.50
N PRO A 102 24.84 4.52 2.36
CA PRO A 102 25.50 5.31 3.38
C PRO A 102 24.78 5.24 4.74
N GLU A 103 25.54 5.46 5.80
CA GLU A 103 25.04 5.56 7.19
C GLU A 103 24.35 4.30 7.73
N THR A 104 24.49 3.17 7.05
CA THR A 104 23.94 1.88 7.47
C THR A 104 25.05 0.95 7.98
N TYR A 105 24.80 0.27 9.10
CA TYR A 105 25.68 -0.77 9.59
C TYR A 105 25.60 -2.02 8.71
N ILE A 106 26.76 -2.51 8.30
CA ILE A 106 26.94 -3.62 7.36
C ILE A 106 27.98 -4.59 7.90
N LEU A 107 27.94 -5.83 7.42
CA LEU A 107 29.04 -6.77 7.59
C LEU A 107 30.00 -6.60 6.41
N VAL A 108 31.30 -6.54 6.66
CA VAL A 108 32.33 -6.42 5.63
C VAL A 108 33.25 -7.63 5.64
N SER A 109 33.66 -8.03 4.46
CA SER A 109 34.74 -8.99 4.21
C SER A 109 36.00 -8.20 3.87
N LEU A 110 37.13 -8.70 4.35
CA LEU A 110 38.44 -8.08 4.20
C LEU A 110 39.31 -8.98 3.32
N ASP A 111 39.98 -8.40 2.33
CA ASP A 111 40.84 -9.15 1.41
C ASP A 111 42.08 -9.73 2.09
N ASN A 112 42.58 -8.99 3.09
CA ASN A 112 43.80 -9.30 3.82
C ASN A 112 43.56 -9.82 5.25
N TYR A 113 42.32 -10.18 5.60
CA TYR A 113 41.98 -10.71 6.92
C TYR A 113 40.85 -11.75 6.83
N THR A 114 40.88 -12.77 7.68
CA THR A 114 40.02 -13.96 7.53
C THR A 114 38.64 -13.83 8.16
N LEU A 115 38.46 -12.92 9.12
CA LEU A 115 37.17 -12.75 9.80
C LEU A 115 36.44 -11.53 9.25
N PRO A 116 35.12 -11.64 8.99
CA PRO A 116 34.32 -10.47 8.69
C PRO A 116 34.16 -9.59 9.93
N ASP A 117 33.85 -8.32 9.72
CA ASP A 117 33.68 -7.33 10.78
C ASP A 117 32.50 -6.38 10.48
N ILE A 118 32.09 -5.57 11.45
CA ILE A 118 30.97 -4.63 11.30
C ILE A 118 31.51 -3.24 10.96
N ALA A 119 31.06 -2.71 9.83
CA ALA A 119 31.45 -1.40 9.34
C ALA A 119 30.25 -0.46 9.18
N ILE A 120 30.55 0.83 9.02
CA ILE A 120 29.64 1.82 8.45
C ILE A 120 30.29 2.46 7.24
N TYR A 121 29.57 2.50 6.13
CA TYR A 121 30.00 3.24 4.95
C TYR A 121 29.50 4.67 5.04
N ARG A 122 30.41 5.64 4.92
CA ARG A 122 30.08 7.07 4.93
C ARG A 122 30.55 7.70 3.64
N VAL A 123 29.81 8.69 3.18
CA VAL A 123 30.12 9.49 2.00
C VAL A 123 30.38 10.90 2.47
N ASP A 124 31.54 11.45 2.13
CA ASP A 124 31.94 12.81 2.45
C ASP A 124 31.30 13.81 1.47
N ASP A 125 31.36 15.10 1.80
CA ASP A 125 30.75 16.19 1.00
C ASP A 125 31.28 16.25 -0.45
N ASP A 126 32.47 15.70 -0.70
CA ASP A 126 33.08 15.61 -2.03
C ASP A 126 32.60 14.40 -2.86
N GLY A 127 31.72 13.58 -2.28
CA GLY A 127 31.20 12.37 -2.90
C GLY A 127 32.13 11.16 -2.81
N SER A 128 33.31 11.30 -2.19
CA SER A 128 34.16 10.17 -1.85
C SER A 128 33.56 9.40 -0.67
N GLY A 129 33.78 8.09 -0.62
CA GLY A 129 33.26 7.28 0.47
C GLY A 129 34.29 6.33 1.04
N ALA A 130 34.17 6.09 2.34
CA ALA A 130 35.10 5.26 3.08
C ALA A 130 34.35 4.33 4.05
N PHE A 131 34.97 3.16 4.29
CA PHE A 131 34.51 2.20 5.28
C PHE A 131 35.16 2.50 6.63
N TYR A 132 34.33 2.78 7.63
CA TYR A 132 34.76 3.05 9.00
C TYR A 132 34.58 1.81 9.87
N VAL A 133 35.52 1.63 10.80
CA VAL A 133 35.49 0.54 11.78
C VAL A 133 34.44 0.86 12.85
N GLY A 134 33.20 0.40 12.64
CA GLY A 134 32.09 0.53 13.58
C GLY A 134 32.01 1.86 14.34
N ALA A 135 32.14 1.81 15.67
CA ALA A 135 32.06 2.96 16.59
C ALA A 135 33.36 3.78 16.70
N LEU A 136 34.40 3.44 15.94
CA LEU A 136 35.67 4.15 15.92
C LEU A 136 35.69 5.15 14.76
N ASP A 137 36.31 6.30 14.98
CA ASP A 137 36.44 7.34 13.94
C ASP A 137 37.69 7.12 13.06
N CYS A 138 37.96 5.86 12.71
CA CYS A 138 39.04 5.48 11.81
C CYS A 138 38.54 4.59 10.67
N THR A 139 39.16 4.72 9.50
CA THR A 139 38.81 3.94 8.31
C THR A 139 39.58 2.62 8.28
N TYR A 140 39.00 1.56 7.71
CA TYR A 140 39.73 0.29 7.52
C TYR A 140 41.03 0.51 6.74
N LEU A 141 41.02 1.40 5.74
CA LEU A 141 42.21 1.75 4.97
C LEU A 141 43.30 2.37 5.85
N SER A 142 42.95 3.24 6.81
CA SER A 142 43.93 3.90 7.69
C SER A 142 44.65 2.94 8.63
N VAL A 143 44.01 1.81 8.97
CA VAL A 143 44.58 0.75 9.83
C VAL A 143 45.12 -0.44 9.02
N GLY A 144 45.16 -0.33 7.68
CA GLY A 144 45.79 -1.32 6.81
C GLY A 144 44.91 -2.50 6.41
N PHE A 145 43.59 -2.37 6.46
CA PHE A 145 42.63 -3.39 6.01
C PHE A 145 41.91 -2.97 4.73
N TYR A 146 41.66 -3.93 3.83
CA TYR A 146 41.06 -3.69 2.53
C TYR A 146 39.71 -4.39 2.42
N VAL A 147 38.62 -3.62 2.37
CA VAL A 147 37.27 -4.17 2.21
C VAL A 147 37.08 -4.64 0.76
N ASN A 148 36.75 -5.92 0.57
CA ASN A 148 36.51 -6.50 -0.77
C ASN A 148 35.03 -6.80 -1.06
N ALA A 149 34.22 -7.09 -0.04
CA ALA A 149 32.79 -7.32 -0.17
C ALA A 149 32.04 -6.88 1.09
N TRP A 150 30.73 -6.70 0.97
CA TRP A 150 29.85 -6.35 2.07
C TRP A 150 28.50 -7.06 1.96
N MET A 151 27.78 -7.12 3.07
CA MET A 151 26.39 -7.57 3.12
C MET A 151 25.63 -6.81 4.22
N SER A 152 24.30 -6.75 4.13
CA SER A 152 23.50 -6.18 5.21
C SER A 152 23.60 -7.02 6.48
N LEU A 153 23.47 -6.39 7.66
CA LEU A 153 23.41 -7.15 8.90
C LEU A 153 22.16 -8.06 8.95
N PRO A 154 22.29 -9.28 9.51
CA PRO A 154 21.14 -10.12 9.84
C PRO A 154 20.17 -9.39 10.77
N LYS A 155 18.89 -9.73 10.68
CA LYS A 155 17.91 -9.24 11.67
C LYS A 155 18.33 -9.74 13.07
N PRO A 156 18.19 -8.91 14.12
CA PRO A 156 18.42 -9.35 15.49
C PRO A 156 17.59 -10.60 15.80
N TYR A 157 18.19 -11.60 16.44
CA TYR A 157 17.47 -12.78 16.90
C TYR A 157 16.37 -12.35 17.88
N ARG A 158 15.16 -12.86 17.67
CA ARG A 158 14.04 -12.75 18.61
C ARG A 158 13.58 -14.16 18.93
N ALA A 159 13.67 -14.54 20.20
CA ALA A 159 13.10 -15.81 20.65
C ALA A 159 11.58 -15.72 20.56
N GLU A 160 10.94 -16.73 19.98
CA GLU A 160 9.49 -16.89 20.06
C GLU A 160 9.15 -17.27 21.50
N MET A 161 8.65 -16.32 22.28
CA MET A 161 8.04 -16.64 23.57
C MET A 161 6.64 -17.16 23.26
N GLU A 162 6.44 -18.47 23.36
CA GLU A 162 5.10 -19.05 23.45
C GLU A 162 4.43 -18.43 24.68
N GLU A 163 3.43 -17.57 24.45
CA GLU A 163 2.50 -17.15 25.50
C GLU A 163 1.71 -18.40 25.92
N ASN A 164 2.08 -18.95 27.08
CA ASN A 164 1.41 -20.08 27.73
C ASN A 164 0.22 -19.60 28.57
#